data_AF-A0A0C9TYF2-F1
#
_entry.id   AF-A0A0C9TYF2-F1
#
_cell.length_a   1.000
_cell.length_b   1.000
_cell.length_c   1.000
_cell.angle_alpha   90.00
_cell.angle_beta   90.00
_cell.angle_gamma   90.00
#
_symmetry.space_group_name_H-M   'P 1'
#
loop_
_entity.id
_entity.type
_entity.pdbx_description
1 polymer ?
#
loop_
_entity_poly.entity_id
_entity_poly.type
_entity_poly.pdbx_seq_one_letter_code
_entity_poly.pdbx_strand_id
1 'polypeptide(L)'
;MNVLPAVSFVPTKNSFPFQPKLLFLSDKVRVLLGPQSYEPPSASNGAFPQGCLSLSAPHAEVWIQGKQILIRDRSSTYGTYVNGVRIEHQTLLQNGDILTLGRKLPRSSTTPSNASDTQLKPIEASIVIVGV
;
A
#
# COMPACT_ATOMS: atom_id res chain seq x y z
N MET A 1 12.58 23.18 13.81
CA MET A 1 11.43 22.31 14.14
C MET A 1 11.76 20.91 13.61
N ASN A 2 11.83 19.89 14.46
CA ASN A 2 11.94 18.50 13.99
C ASN A 2 10.58 18.08 13.46
N VAL A 3 10.46 17.91 12.15
CA VAL A 3 9.26 17.34 11.54
C VAL A 3 9.31 15.82 11.78
N LEU A 4 8.21 15.23 12.24
CA LEU A 4 8.13 13.78 12.38
C LEU A 4 8.15 13.14 10.99
N PRO A 5 8.97 12.10 10.77
CA PRO A 5 9.02 11.43 9.48
C PRO A 5 7.68 10.76 9.20
N ALA A 6 7.15 11.03 8.01
CA ALA A 6 5.88 10.51 7.57
C ALA A 6 5.91 10.15 6.09
N VAL A 7 5.06 9.19 5.72
CA VAL A 7 4.79 8.83 4.33
C VAL A 7 3.31 9.00 4.06
N SER A 8 3.00 9.70 2.97
CA SER A 8 1.64 9.80 2.46
C SER A 8 1.45 8.89 1.25
N PHE A 9 0.30 8.22 1.21
CA PHE A 9 -0.16 7.40 0.10
C PHE A 9 -1.36 8.12 -0.51
N VAL A 10 -1.16 8.67 -1.71
CA VAL A 10 -2.21 9.37 -2.45
C VAL A 10 -2.75 8.43 -3.53
N PRO A 11 -4.03 8.03 -3.50
CA PRO A 11 -4.59 7.10 -4.49
C PRO A 11 -4.45 7.63 -5.91
N THR A 12 -4.02 6.78 -6.84
CA THR A 12 -4.04 7.12 -8.27
C THR A 12 -5.42 6.80 -8.88
N LYS A 13 -5.64 7.26 -10.11
CA LYS A 13 -6.85 6.92 -10.90
C LYS A 13 -7.04 5.40 -11.14
N ASN A 14 -5.94 4.64 -11.09
CA ASN A 14 -5.94 3.20 -11.35
C ASN A 14 -6.19 2.38 -10.08
N SER A 15 -6.24 3.03 -8.90
CA SER A 15 -6.43 2.35 -7.63
C SER A 15 -7.88 1.92 -7.39
N PHE A 16 -8.04 0.82 -6.68
CA PHE A 16 -9.21 0.58 -5.85
C PHE A 16 -9.34 1.76 -4.87
N PRO A 17 -10.53 2.37 -4.71
CA PRO A 17 -10.69 3.59 -3.92
C PRO A 17 -10.27 3.41 -2.45
N PHE A 18 -9.48 4.35 -1.94
CA PHE A 18 -9.18 4.48 -0.52
C PHE A 18 -8.98 5.96 -0.18
N GLN A 19 -9.20 6.34 1.08
CA GLN A 19 -8.89 7.69 1.55
C GLN A 19 -7.38 7.91 1.57
N PRO A 20 -6.84 9.05 1.10
CA PRO A 20 -5.42 9.36 1.23
C PRO A 20 -4.90 9.11 2.65
N LYS A 21 -3.73 8.49 2.74
CA LYS A 21 -3.12 8.15 4.04
C LYS A 21 -1.95 9.07 4.32
N LEU A 22 -1.74 9.41 5.59
CA LEU A 22 -0.56 10.06 6.14
C LEU A 22 -0.12 9.26 7.36
N LEU A 23 0.91 8.43 7.18
CA LEU A 23 1.40 7.53 8.20
C LEU A 23 2.64 8.15 8.83
N PHE A 24 2.54 8.50 10.10
CA PHE A 24 3.69 8.88 10.90
C PHE A 24 4.49 7.62 11.27
N LEU A 25 5.79 7.66 11.02
CA LEU A 25 6.66 6.52 11.25
C LEU A 25 7.57 6.78 12.44
N SER A 26 7.87 5.71 13.17
CA SER A 26 8.93 5.69 14.17
C SER A 26 9.84 4.50 13.89
N ASP A 27 11.09 4.60 14.33
CA ASP A 27 12.12 3.56 14.20
C ASP A 27 11.75 2.24 14.91
N LYS A 28 10.77 2.28 15.82
CA LYS A 28 10.35 1.13 16.64
C LYS A 28 9.22 0.30 16.03
N VAL A 29 8.50 0.81 15.03
CA VAL A 29 7.24 0.21 14.57
C VAL A 29 7.23 0.05 13.05
N ARG A 30 6.80 -1.13 12.60
CA ARG A 30 6.44 -1.37 11.20
C ARG A 30 4.93 -1.28 11.06
N VAL A 31 4.46 -0.49 10.10
CA VAL A 31 3.03 -0.35 9.82
C VAL A 31 2.62 -1.40 8.81
N LEU A 32 1.64 -2.24 9.18
CA LEU A 32 1.09 -3.27 8.29
C LEU A 32 0.11 -2.65 7.29
N LEU A 33 0.33 -2.92 6.01
CA LEU A 33 -0.48 -2.44 4.90
C LEU A 33 -1.38 -3.57 4.39
N GLY A 34 -2.69 -3.34 4.36
CA GLY A 34 -3.69 -4.30 3.87
C GLY A 34 -4.99 -4.18 4.66
N PRO A 35 -6.01 -5.01 4.37
CA PRO A 35 -7.21 -5.07 5.19
C PRO A 35 -6.87 -5.57 6.59
N GLN A 36 -7.51 -5.01 7.62
CA GLN A 36 -7.29 -5.37 9.01
C GLN A 36 -8.63 -5.69 9.69
N SER A 37 -8.61 -6.63 10.64
CA SER A 37 -9.80 -7.07 11.39
C SER A 37 -10.06 -6.27 12.67
N TYR A 38 -9.03 -5.60 13.20
CA TYR A 38 -9.08 -4.97 14.52
C TYR A 38 -9.30 -3.45 14.47
N GLU A 39 -8.95 -2.81 13.35
CA GLU A 39 -9.13 -1.38 13.15
C GLU A 39 -9.74 -1.09 11.77
N PRO A 40 -10.72 -0.16 11.69
CA PRO A 40 -11.22 0.29 10.40
C PRO A 40 -10.15 1.09 9.63
N PRO A 41 -10.22 1.11 8.29
CA PRO A 41 -9.39 1.99 7.47
C PRO A 41 -9.54 3.46 7.89
N SER A 42 -8.41 4.12 8.14
CA SER A 42 -8.36 5.55 8.40
C SER A 42 -7.23 6.22 7.61
N ALA A 43 -7.20 7.56 7.63
CA ALA A 43 -6.10 8.32 7.05
C ALA A 43 -4.76 8.09 7.78
N SER A 44 -4.75 7.66 9.04
CA SER A 44 -3.55 7.58 9.87
C SER A 44 -3.05 6.16 10.15
N ASN A 45 -3.70 5.12 9.62
CA ASN A 45 -3.28 3.73 9.80
C ASN A 45 -3.04 2.99 8.47
N GLY A 46 -2.40 1.83 8.55
CA GLY A 46 -2.12 0.98 7.38
C GLY A 46 -3.30 0.15 6.86
N ALA A 47 -4.49 0.26 7.49
CA ALA A 47 -5.66 -0.51 7.10
C ALA A 47 -6.27 0.02 5.79
N PHE A 48 -6.41 -0.84 4.77
CA PHE A 48 -7.10 -0.51 3.51
C PHE A 48 -8.51 -1.09 3.48
N PRO A 49 -9.44 -0.48 2.71
CA PRO A 49 -10.79 -1.01 2.59
C PRO A 49 -10.82 -2.44 2.04
N GLN A 50 -11.80 -3.21 2.51
CA GLN A 50 -12.11 -4.54 1.98
C GLN A 50 -12.65 -4.45 0.55
N GLY A 51 -12.56 -5.55 -0.20
CA GLY A 51 -13.15 -5.67 -1.54
C GLY A 51 -12.19 -5.49 -2.71
N CYS A 52 -10.95 -5.04 -2.46
CA CYS A 52 -9.88 -5.15 -3.44
C CYS A 52 -9.43 -6.62 -3.55
N LEU A 53 -9.74 -7.27 -4.67
CA LEU A 53 -9.53 -8.72 -4.84
C LEU A 53 -8.06 -9.12 -4.93
N SER A 54 -7.17 -8.18 -5.24
CA SER A 54 -5.73 -8.43 -5.33
C SER A 54 -4.95 -8.08 -4.06
N LEU A 55 -5.63 -7.62 -3.01
CA LEU A 55 -5.00 -7.20 -1.76
C LEU A 55 -5.06 -8.30 -0.70
N SER A 56 -3.95 -8.51 0.02
CA SER A 56 -3.81 -9.55 1.05
C SER A 56 -3.89 -8.95 2.45
N ALA A 57 -4.20 -9.74 3.46
CA ALA A 57 -4.33 -9.28 4.85
C ALA A 57 -3.29 -9.97 5.77
N PRO A 58 -2.22 -9.28 6.20
CA PRO A 58 -1.66 -8.05 5.63
C PRO A 58 -0.88 -8.34 4.34
N HIS A 59 -0.76 -7.35 3.47
CA HIS A 59 -0.13 -7.47 2.15
C HIS A 59 1.35 -7.09 2.17
N ALA A 60 1.66 -5.97 2.81
CA ALA A 60 3.01 -5.43 2.90
C ALA A 60 3.21 -4.78 4.27
N GLU A 61 4.43 -4.32 4.53
CA GLU A 61 4.73 -3.49 5.69
C GLU A 61 5.65 -2.34 5.27
N VAL A 62 5.46 -1.18 5.91
CA VAL A 62 6.26 0.04 5.70
C VAL A 62 6.83 0.51 7.03
N TRP A 63 8.09 0.95 7.04
CA TRP A 63 8.75 1.44 8.24
C TRP A 63 9.84 2.43 7.90
N ILE A 64 10.34 3.14 8.92
CA ILE A 64 11.52 3.98 8.79
C ILE A 64 12.75 3.30 9.39
N GLN A 65 13.87 3.39 8.68
CA GLN A 65 15.19 3.00 9.16
C GLN A 65 16.16 4.17 8.96
N GLY A 66 16.58 4.81 10.06
CA GLY A 66 17.32 6.08 9.98
C GLY A 66 16.47 7.16 9.33
N LYS A 67 16.87 7.61 8.13
CA LYS A 67 16.13 8.59 7.31
C LYS A 67 15.47 7.98 6.07
N GLN A 68 15.43 6.65 6.00
CA GLN A 68 14.95 5.93 4.82
C GLN A 68 13.60 5.27 5.13
N ILE A 69 12.60 5.52 4.29
CA ILE A 69 11.32 4.82 4.37
C ILE A 69 11.42 3.58 3.49
N LEU A 70 11.24 2.41 4.09
CA LEU A 70 11.38 1.12 3.45
C LEU A 70 10.03 0.43 3.39
N ILE A 71 9.83 -0.37 2.35
CA ILE A 71 8.67 -1.26 2.21
C ILE A 71 9.12 -2.68 1.91
N ARG A 72 8.33 -3.66 2.36
CA ARG A 72 8.53 -5.08 2.06
C ARG A 72 7.18 -5.77 1.85
N ASP A 73 7.12 -6.61 0.81
CA ASP A 73 6.00 -7.53 0.59
C ASP A 73 5.96 -8.61 1.69
N ARG A 74 4.77 -8.99 2.15
CA ARG A 74 4.56 -9.99 3.21
C ARG A 74 4.04 -11.32 2.68
N SER A 75 4.65 -11.83 1.61
CA SER A 75 4.22 -13.04 0.92
C SER A 75 2.80 -12.90 0.36
N SER A 76 2.50 -11.74 -0.22
CA SER A 76 1.19 -11.47 -0.78
C SER A 76 0.94 -12.32 -2.03
N THR A 77 -0.34 -12.63 -2.30
CA THR A 77 -0.71 -13.49 -3.43
C THR A 77 -0.35 -12.89 -4.79
N TYR A 78 -0.45 -11.56 -4.91
CA TYR A 78 -0.31 -10.87 -6.19
C TYR A 78 0.93 -9.96 -6.27
N GLY A 79 1.73 -9.91 -5.20
CA GLY A 79 2.97 -9.16 -5.11
C GLY A 79 2.78 -7.67 -4.84
N THR A 80 3.89 -7.04 -4.42
CA THR A 80 4.04 -5.60 -4.27
C THR A 80 4.97 -5.07 -5.37
N TYR A 81 4.70 -3.87 -5.89
CA TYR A 81 5.45 -3.27 -6.99
C TYR A 81 5.78 -1.80 -6.67
N VAL A 82 6.98 -1.37 -7.02
CA VAL A 82 7.39 0.04 -6.99
C VAL A 82 7.73 0.46 -8.41
N ASN A 83 7.09 1.51 -8.90
CA ASN A 83 7.23 2.01 -10.27
C ASN A 83 6.97 0.93 -11.34
N GLY A 84 5.99 0.05 -11.08
CA GLY A 84 5.62 -1.06 -11.96
C GLY A 84 6.56 -2.27 -11.91
N VAL A 85 7.65 -2.21 -11.13
CA VAL A 85 8.60 -3.32 -10.96
C VAL A 85 8.28 -4.06 -9.66
N ARG A 86 8.13 -5.39 -9.75
CA ARG A 86 7.87 -6.25 -8.58
C ARG A 86 9.08 -6.22 -7.65
N ILE A 87 8.83 -6.02 -6.36
CA ILE A 87 9.89 -6.07 -5.35
C ILE A 87 10.01 -7.49 -4.79
N GLU A 88 11.25 -7.97 -4.63
CA GLU A 88 11.54 -9.28 -4.03
C GLU A 88 12.14 -9.15 -2.62
N HIS A 89 12.65 -7.97 -2.27
CA HIS A 89 13.28 -7.66 -1.00
C HIS A 89 12.80 -6.31 -0.47
N GLN A 90 13.25 -5.94 0.74
CA GLN A 90 13.02 -4.60 1.25
C GLN A 90 13.51 -3.55 0.24
N THR A 91 12.68 -2.56 -0.03
CA THR A 91 12.91 -1.56 -1.08
C THR A 91 12.74 -0.16 -0.50
N LEU A 92 13.66 0.75 -0.85
CA LEU A 92 13.56 2.17 -0.51
C LEU A 92 12.42 2.82 -1.27
N LEU A 93 11.50 3.46 -0.54
CA LEU A 93 10.51 4.34 -1.11
C LEU A 93 11.07 5.76 -1.19
N GLN A 94 10.79 6.42 -2.31
CA GLN A 94 11.16 7.79 -2.59
C GLN A 94 9.93 8.63 -2.91
N ASN A 95 10.10 9.94 -2.78
CA ASN A 95 9.06 10.89 -3.15
C ASN A 95 8.77 10.81 -4.66
N GLY A 96 7.49 10.67 -5.03
CA GLY A 96 7.06 10.50 -6.41
C GLY A 96 6.98 9.06 -6.89
N ASP A 97 7.44 8.08 -6.10
CA ASP A 97 7.27 6.66 -6.46
C ASP A 97 5.79 6.30 -6.57
N ILE A 98 5.49 5.39 -7.49
CA ILE A 98 4.18 4.73 -7.57
C ILE A 98 4.28 3.37 -6.91
N LEU A 99 3.66 3.24 -5.74
CA LEU A 99 3.52 1.97 -5.04
C LEU A 99 2.24 1.27 -5.48
N THR A 100 2.33 -0.01 -5.81
CA THR A 100 1.18 -0.87 -6.07
C THR A 100 1.19 -2.08 -5.13
N LEU A 101 0.09 -2.30 -4.41
CA LEU A 101 -0.18 -3.52 -3.65
C LEU A 101 -1.16 -4.38 -4.45
N GLY A 102 -0.70 -5.55 -4.87
CA GLY A 102 -1.42 -6.42 -5.79
C GLY A 102 -1.21 -6.02 -7.25
N ARG A 103 -2.14 -6.40 -8.11
CA ARG A 103 -2.14 -6.04 -9.53
C ARG A 103 -3.56 -6.00 -10.06
N LYS A 104 -3.75 -5.34 -11.20
CA LYS A 104 -5.04 -5.41 -11.91
C LYS A 104 -5.32 -6.85 -12.33
N LEU A 105 -6.47 -7.38 -11.92
CA LEU A 105 -6.90 -8.72 -12.31
C LEU A 105 -7.68 -8.65 -13.64
N PRO A 106 -7.43 -9.57 -14.58
CA PRO A 106 -8.20 -9.64 -15.81
C PRO A 106 -9.61 -10.19 -15.53
N ARG A 107 -10.64 -9.68 -16.21
CA ARG A 107 -11.93 -10.36 -16.23
C ARG A 107 -11.78 -11.70 -16.94
N SER A 108 -12.06 -12.78 -16.23
CA SER A 108 -11.97 -14.15 -16.75
C SER A 108 -12.90 -15.08 -15.98
N SER A 109 -12.97 -16.35 -16.39
CA SER A 109 -13.75 -17.39 -15.71
C SER A 109 -13.29 -17.67 -14.26
N THR A 110 -12.08 -17.24 -13.87
CA THR A 110 -11.56 -17.39 -12.51
C THR A 110 -11.80 -16.16 -11.63
N THR A 111 -12.22 -15.03 -12.20
CA THR A 111 -12.69 -13.89 -11.41
C THR A 111 -14.18 -14.06 -11.08
N PRO A 112 -14.63 -13.70 -9.86
CA PRO A 112 -16.05 -13.75 -9.53
C PRO A 112 -16.88 -12.99 -10.56
N SER A 113 -17.90 -13.64 -11.13
CA SER A 113 -18.71 -13.08 -12.22
C SER A 113 -19.46 -11.79 -11.81
N ASN A 114 -19.70 -11.61 -10.51
CA ASN A 114 -20.30 -10.43 -9.92
C ASN A 114 -19.28 -9.33 -9.51
N ALA A 115 -17.98 -9.53 -9.74
CA ALA A 115 -16.97 -8.54 -9.40
C ALA A 115 -17.08 -7.32 -10.32
N SER A 116 -17.20 -6.14 -9.70
CA SER A 116 -17.11 -4.86 -10.41
C SER A 116 -15.68 -4.61 -10.90
N ASP A 117 -15.53 -3.77 -11.94
CA ASP A 117 -14.20 -3.35 -12.44
C ASP A 117 -13.36 -2.69 -11.36
N THR A 118 -14.02 -2.00 -10.43
CA THR A 118 -13.37 -1.37 -9.27
C THR A 118 -12.69 -2.40 -8.40
N GLN A 119 -13.34 -3.53 -8.10
CA GLN A 119 -12.80 -4.60 -7.25
C GLN A 119 -11.61 -5.35 -7.89
N LEU A 120 -11.45 -5.25 -9.22
CA LEU A 120 -10.34 -5.83 -9.96
C LEU A 120 -9.10 -4.92 -10.01
N LYS A 121 -9.22 -3.66 -9.59
CA LYS A 121 -8.08 -2.74 -9.47
C LYS A 121 -7.21 -3.11 -8.26
N PRO A 122 -5.88 -2.87 -8.31
CA PRO A 122 -5.01 -2.98 -7.14
C PRO A 122 -5.17 -1.78 -6.22
N ILE A 123 -4.48 -1.77 -5.07
CA ILE A 123 -4.20 -0.50 -4.38
C ILE A 123 -3.00 0.13 -5.07
N GLU A 124 -3.15 1.32 -5.64
CA GLU A 124 -2.07 2.05 -6.31
C GLU A 124 -1.99 3.47 -5.75
N ALA A 125 -0.81 3.87 -5.30
CA ALA A 125 -0.60 5.14 -4.61
C ALA A 125 0.67 5.86 -5.11
N SER A 126 0.56 7.17 -5.30
CA SER A 126 1.74 8.04 -5.36
C SER A 126 2.26 8.26 -3.94
N ILE A 127 3.57 8.13 -3.78
CA ILE A 127 4.25 8.31 -2.51
C ILE A 127 4.69 9.76 -2.34
N VAL A 128 4.36 10.35 -1.18
CA VAL A 128 4.91 11.63 -0.76
C VAL A 128 5.61 11.46 0.58
N ILE A 129 6.88 11.83 0.68
CA ILE A 129 7.66 11.71 1.91
C ILE A 129 7.80 13.08 2.56
N VAL A 130 7.56 13.15 3.87
CA VAL A 130 7.61 14.37 4.65
C VAL A 130 8.50 14.15 5.86
N GLY A 131 9.43 15.08 6.12
CA GLY A 131 10.17 15.12 7.40
C GLY A 131 11.24 14.04 7.61
N VAL A 132 11.88 13.54 6.54
CA VAL A 132 13.05 12.65 6.61
C VAL A 132 14.37 13.38 6.37
#